data_AF-A0A971Q3S5-F1
#
_entry.id   AF-A0A971Q3S5-F1
#
_cell.length_a   1.000
_cell.length_b   1.000
_cell.length_c   1.000
_cell.angle_alpha   90.00
_cell.angle_beta   90.00
_cell.angle_gamma   90.00
#
_symmetry.space_group_name_H-M   'P 1'
#
loop_
_entity.id
_entity.type
_entity.pdbx_description
1 polymer ?
#
loop_
_entity_poly.entity_id
_entity_poly.type
_entity_poly.pdbx_seq_one_letter_code
_entity_poly.pdbx_strand_id
1 'polypeptide(L)'
;GLNQSWIDNLRSLRVMASGAVDFPPSLQWARRPVWFPWANLGVWGLGPPLALLAVGGLVWTARDMLRKRAGDEVLLWVWVIFWLVLHAFTFNCTMRYLLPICPALAVLAARTGIRLWDSGRMHRLIAPVALVATAVWALAFAQIYARPHTRVAASRWIYQNADPFAHTIANETDWDDALPLVLDNHPFPADRLGLKLDLYAPDNAGKLEHILSVLDRADLIVVSSNRQWGSITRLPERYPLTCAYYRHLLGCPDDREIASCYRCAVPGTFRGRLGFELAAVFESNPALGPWRIGDQSAEEAFTVYDHPKVLLFRKQPGYDPRAARDLLSRVDLSTVMHLRPDQFPRHPANLMLPDHRLAAQRAGGTWRTLFDPNAIVNRRPVVTIMTWYLLMCLLGLSTFPLIWLAFPGLSDRGYPMAKAAGLLLLSYPVWLAGSLGVSVDRLIIAATLAGMAATGALVAWHNRRTFGRFLRERWRYLLSVEILTAVFFVAFLLIRMANPDLWHPFRGGEKPMDLAYLTAVLKSATFPPYDPWFAGGYINYY
;
A
#
# COMPACT_ATOMS: atom_id res chain seq x y z
N GLY A 1 19.53 45.18 -3.45
CA GLY A 1 19.50 43.73 -3.19
C GLY A 1 18.07 43.22 -3.23
N LEU A 2 17.87 41.91 -3.30
CA LEU A 2 16.52 41.30 -3.18
C LEU A 2 15.94 41.56 -1.77
N ASN A 3 14.61 41.64 -1.65
CA ASN A 3 13.93 41.91 -0.38
C ASN A 3 14.18 40.77 0.62
N GLN A 4 14.68 41.10 1.81
CA GLN A 4 15.06 40.10 2.83
C GLN A 4 13.86 39.27 3.31
N SER A 5 12.69 39.90 3.49
CA SER A 5 11.45 39.21 3.87
C SER A 5 11.03 38.18 2.81
N TRP A 6 11.26 38.48 1.52
CA TRP A 6 10.99 37.53 0.45
C TRP A 6 11.93 36.32 0.51
N ILE A 7 13.22 36.55 0.76
CA ILE A 7 14.21 35.47 0.93
C ILE A 7 13.84 34.58 2.12
N ASP A 8 13.46 35.18 3.24
CA ASP A 8 13.12 34.44 4.46
C ASP A 8 11.81 33.66 4.30
N ASN A 9 10.82 34.21 3.58
CA ASN A 9 9.61 33.49 3.19
C ASN A 9 9.92 32.28 2.30
N LEU A 10 10.81 32.43 1.31
CA LEU A 10 11.24 31.30 0.47
C LEU A 10 11.96 30.21 1.26
N ARG A 11 12.82 30.59 2.21
CA ARG A 11 13.48 29.64 3.10
C ARG A 11 12.45 28.89 3.95
N SER A 12 11.49 29.61 4.53
CA SER A 12 10.41 29.02 5.32
C SER A 12 9.58 28.02 4.50
N LEU A 13 9.12 28.41 3.31
CA LEU A 13 8.38 27.54 2.39
C LEU A 13 9.17 26.29 2.00
N ARG A 14 10.48 26.42 1.73
CA ARG A 14 11.34 25.29 1.40
C ARG A 14 11.43 24.27 2.55
N VAL A 15 11.54 24.74 3.80
CA VAL A 15 11.65 23.88 4.99
C VAL A 15 10.30 23.24 5.33
N MET A 16 9.18 23.95 5.14
CA MET A 16 7.84 23.36 5.28
C MET A 16 7.58 22.28 4.21
N ALA A 17 8.02 22.51 2.97
CA ALA A 17 7.83 21.56 1.86
C ALA A 17 8.70 20.30 1.97
N SER A 18 9.80 20.33 2.72
CA SER A 18 10.70 19.18 2.89
C SER A 18 10.23 18.17 3.94
N GLY A 19 9.21 18.50 4.75
CA GLY A 19 8.77 17.68 5.88
C GLY A 19 9.66 17.81 7.12
N ALA A 20 10.64 18.71 7.10
CA ALA A 20 11.55 18.97 8.23
C ALA A 20 10.93 19.85 9.34
N VAL A 21 9.73 20.37 9.12
CA VAL A 21 8.92 21.07 10.13
C VAL A 21 7.71 20.23 10.47
N ASP A 22 7.39 20.22 11.75
CA ASP A 22 6.16 19.62 12.24
C ASP A 22 4.96 20.52 11.95
N PHE A 23 4.43 20.38 10.73
CA PHE A 23 3.38 21.21 10.18
C PHE A 23 2.20 20.29 9.79
N PRO A 24 0.97 20.49 10.31
CA PRO A 24 -0.11 19.51 10.13
C PRO A 24 -0.35 19.04 8.68
N PRO A 25 -0.34 19.92 7.66
CA PRO A 25 -0.51 19.51 6.26
C PRO A 25 0.58 18.60 5.72
N SER A 26 1.78 18.59 6.31
CA SER A 26 2.89 17.79 5.80
C SER A 26 2.80 16.32 6.22
N LEU A 27 2.02 16.01 7.26
CA LEU A 27 1.79 14.63 7.74
C LEU A 27 1.13 13.74 6.68
N GLN A 28 0.30 14.30 5.80
CA GLN A 28 -0.38 13.54 4.74
C GLN A 28 0.61 12.90 3.75
N TRP A 29 1.83 13.44 3.64
CA TRP A 29 2.88 12.98 2.73
C TRP A 29 3.76 11.87 3.30
N ALA A 30 3.72 11.66 4.62
CA ALA A 30 4.46 10.59 5.26
C ALA A 30 4.08 9.23 4.64
N ARG A 31 5.08 8.36 4.41
CA ARG A 31 4.91 7.00 3.83
C ARG A 31 4.13 6.95 2.51
N ARG A 32 4.20 8.00 1.67
CA ARG A 32 3.64 7.94 0.32
C ARG A 32 4.65 7.26 -0.62
N PRO A 33 4.22 6.30 -1.45
CA PRO A 33 5.11 5.66 -2.41
C PRO A 33 5.49 6.64 -3.53
N VAL A 34 6.62 6.39 -4.19
CA VAL A 34 7.14 7.24 -5.29
C VAL A 34 6.17 7.35 -6.48
N TRP A 35 5.29 6.37 -6.67
CA TRP A 35 4.26 6.39 -7.72
C TRP A 35 2.95 7.08 -7.31
N PHE A 36 2.85 7.59 -6.06
CA PHE A 36 1.62 8.21 -5.54
C PHE A 36 1.11 9.39 -6.39
N PRO A 37 1.94 10.35 -6.84
CA PRO A 37 1.47 11.44 -7.71
C PRO A 37 0.86 10.93 -9.01
N TRP A 38 1.53 9.98 -9.66
CA TRP A 38 1.08 9.40 -10.92
C TRP A 38 -0.20 8.58 -10.74
N ALA A 39 -0.30 7.79 -9.66
CA ALA A 39 -1.49 7.01 -9.36
C ALA A 39 -2.72 7.93 -9.20
N ASN A 40 -2.58 9.06 -8.51
CA ASN A 40 -3.68 10.01 -8.35
C ASN A 40 -4.01 10.76 -9.63
N LEU A 41 -3.00 11.27 -10.35
CA LEU A 41 -3.23 11.94 -11.62
C LEU A 41 -3.87 10.98 -12.63
N GLY A 42 -3.37 9.74 -12.75
CA GLY A 42 -3.86 8.78 -13.73
C GLY A 42 -5.27 8.28 -13.43
N VAL A 43 -5.58 7.97 -12.17
CA VAL A 43 -6.91 7.45 -11.79
C VAL A 43 -7.95 8.56 -11.72
N TRP A 44 -7.64 9.68 -11.05
CA TRP A 44 -8.62 10.72 -10.72
C TRP A 44 -8.52 11.94 -11.65
N GLY A 45 -7.31 12.39 -11.98
CA GLY A 45 -7.12 13.56 -12.84
C GLY A 45 -7.47 13.31 -14.30
N LEU A 46 -6.80 12.35 -14.95
CA LEU A 46 -6.99 12.01 -16.37
C LEU A 46 -8.14 11.03 -16.59
N GLY A 47 -8.45 10.21 -15.58
CA GLY A 47 -9.30 9.03 -15.72
C GLY A 47 -8.54 7.82 -16.29
N PRO A 48 -8.87 6.58 -15.89
CA PRO A 48 -8.14 5.39 -16.30
C PRO A 48 -7.96 5.21 -17.82
N PRO A 49 -8.96 5.48 -18.68
CA PRO A 49 -8.82 5.28 -20.13
C PRO A 49 -7.73 6.16 -20.75
N LEU A 50 -7.73 7.46 -20.43
CA LEU A 50 -6.73 8.40 -20.95
C LEU A 50 -5.34 8.10 -20.37
N ALA A 51 -5.26 7.77 -19.08
CA ALA A 51 -4.01 7.41 -18.43
C ALA A 51 -3.36 6.17 -19.07
N LEU A 52 -4.14 5.13 -19.39
CA LEU A 52 -3.64 3.93 -20.06
C LEU A 52 -3.09 4.24 -21.46
N LEU A 53 -3.78 5.07 -22.24
CA LEU A 53 -3.28 5.51 -23.55
C LEU A 53 -2.00 6.34 -23.43
N ALA A 54 -1.91 7.21 -22.41
CA ALA A 54 -0.72 8.01 -22.15
C ALA A 54 0.49 7.12 -21.79
N VAL A 55 0.30 6.08 -20.97
CA VAL A 55 1.34 5.08 -20.67
C VAL A 55 1.75 4.34 -21.93
N GLY A 56 0.80 3.92 -22.76
CA GLY A 56 1.10 3.31 -24.06
C GLY A 56 1.98 4.22 -24.94
N GLY A 57 1.73 5.53 -24.88
CA GLY A 57 2.47 6.53 -25.63
C GLY A 57 3.90 6.67 -25.11
N LEU A 58 4.07 6.69 -23.79
CA LEU A 58 5.38 6.69 -23.14
C LEU A 58 6.20 5.43 -23.49
N VAL A 59 5.59 4.25 -23.42
CA VAL A 59 6.25 2.97 -23.73
C VAL A 59 6.65 2.90 -25.20
N TRP A 60 5.78 3.31 -26.10
CA TRP A 60 6.08 3.27 -27.52
C TRP A 60 7.12 4.29 -27.95
N THR A 61 7.07 5.52 -27.43
CA THR A 61 8.12 6.51 -27.70
C THR A 61 9.48 6.02 -27.19
N ALA A 62 9.54 5.43 -25.99
CA ALA A 62 10.78 4.83 -25.47
C ALA A 62 11.29 3.70 -26.37
N ARG A 63 10.41 2.82 -26.85
CA ARG A 63 10.76 1.75 -27.80
C ARG A 63 11.26 2.30 -29.14
N ASP A 64 10.65 3.36 -29.66
CA ASP A 64 11.05 4.00 -30.90
C ASP A 64 12.42 4.69 -30.74
N MET A 65 12.72 5.28 -29.59
CA MET A 65 14.04 5.84 -29.26
C MET A 65 15.12 4.76 -29.27
N LEU A 66 14.88 3.62 -28.60
CA LEU A 66 15.81 2.49 -28.58
C LEU A 66 16.06 1.90 -29.98
N ARG A 67 15.08 2.02 -30.88
CA ARG A 67 15.17 1.55 -32.27
C ARG A 67 15.69 2.63 -33.23
N LYS A 68 16.04 3.82 -32.73
CA LYS A 68 16.44 4.99 -33.55
C LYS A 68 15.39 5.38 -34.59
N ARG A 69 14.12 5.33 -34.21
CA ARG A 69 12.93 5.66 -35.05
C ARG A 69 12.05 6.75 -34.45
N ALA A 70 12.44 7.32 -33.31
CA ALA A 70 11.66 8.37 -32.66
C ALA A 70 11.83 9.71 -33.39
N GLY A 71 10.74 10.47 -33.51
CA GLY A 71 10.71 11.82 -34.07
C GLY A 71 10.68 12.89 -32.96
N ASP A 72 10.03 14.02 -33.24
CA ASP A 72 9.99 15.18 -32.33
C ASP A 72 9.25 14.90 -31.01
N GLU A 73 8.44 13.84 -30.93
CA GLU A 73 7.75 13.43 -29.71
C GLU A 73 8.70 13.08 -28.55
N VAL A 74 9.99 12.87 -28.84
CA VAL A 74 11.03 12.67 -27.83
C VAL A 74 11.06 13.85 -26.85
N LEU A 75 10.83 15.08 -27.32
CA LEU A 75 10.81 16.25 -26.45
C LEU A 75 9.67 16.16 -25.42
N LEU A 76 8.48 15.77 -25.85
CA LEU A 76 7.33 15.56 -24.97
C LEU A 76 7.59 14.42 -23.99
N TRP A 77 8.20 13.34 -24.45
CA TRP A 77 8.57 12.22 -23.59
C TRP A 77 9.58 12.64 -22.52
N VAL A 78 10.64 13.35 -22.91
CA VAL A 78 11.67 13.85 -21.99
C VAL A 78 11.07 14.80 -20.97
N TRP A 79 10.20 15.73 -21.40
CA TRP A 79 9.47 16.63 -20.50
C TRP A 79 8.63 15.87 -19.47
N VAL A 80 7.84 14.90 -19.93
CA VAL A 80 6.99 14.08 -19.06
C VAL A 80 7.83 13.28 -18.07
N ILE A 81 8.86 12.58 -18.53
CA ILE A 81 9.71 11.76 -17.66
C ILE A 81 10.49 12.61 -16.67
N PHE A 82 11.05 13.74 -17.11
CA PHE A 82 11.73 14.68 -16.22
C PHE A 82 10.82 15.14 -15.08
N TRP A 83 9.58 15.55 -15.40
CA TRP A 83 8.63 16.03 -14.40
C TRP A 83 8.14 14.91 -13.46
N LEU A 84 7.86 13.72 -14.02
CA LEU A 84 7.46 12.55 -13.22
C LEU A 84 8.58 12.14 -12.26
N VAL A 85 9.83 12.09 -12.72
CA VAL A 85 10.97 11.78 -11.86
C VAL A 85 11.14 12.86 -10.80
N LEU A 86 11.10 14.14 -11.17
CA LEU A 86 11.24 15.24 -10.22
C LEU A 86 10.21 15.12 -9.08
N HIS A 87 8.94 14.91 -9.40
CA HIS A 87 7.87 14.88 -8.40
C HIS A 87 7.67 13.51 -7.72
N ALA A 88 8.20 12.42 -8.27
CA ALA A 88 8.23 11.12 -7.61
C ALA A 88 9.14 11.11 -6.37
N PHE A 89 10.18 11.97 -6.36
CA PHE A 89 11.15 12.08 -5.26
C PHE A 89 10.95 13.31 -4.36
N THR A 90 10.03 14.21 -4.69
CA THR A 90 9.66 15.32 -3.79
C THR A 90 8.82 14.83 -2.62
N PHE A 91 9.11 15.33 -1.42
CA PHE A 91 8.35 14.97 -0.21
C PHE A 91 6.85 15.31 -0.35
N ASN A 92 6.55 16.54 -0.79
CA ASN A 92 5.19 17.01 -1.10
C ASN A 92 4.70 16.47 -2.46
N CYS A 93 4.46 15.17 -2.52
CA CYS A 93 4.10 14.41 -3.71
C CYS A 93 2.62 14.59 -4.15
N THR A 94 2.16 15.84 -4.28
CA THR A 94 0.80 16.18 -4.73
C THR A 94 0.65 16.04 -6.25
N MET A 95 -0.48 15.49 -6.70
CA MET A 95 -0.81 15.33 -8.13
C MET A 95 -0.89 16.66 -8.88
N ARG A 96 -1.21 17.78 -8.21
CA ARG A 96 -1.36 19.09 -8.87
C ARG A 96 -0.05 19.59 -9.47
N TYR A 97 1.09 19.14 -8.93
CA TYR A 97 2.38 19.46 -9.49
C TYR A 97 2.62 18.77 -10.83
N LEU A 98 1.84 17.76 -11.19
CA LEU A 98 1.88 17.11 -12.50
C LEU A 98 0.96 17.78 -13.55
N LEU A 99 0.26 18.87 -13.23
CA LEU A 99 -0.55 19.59 -14.22
C LEU A 99 0.25 20.02 -15.48
N PRO A 100 1.51 20.49 -15.38
CA PRO A 100 2.30 20.91 -16.55
C PRO A 100 2.59 19.79 -17.57
N ILE A 101 2.44 18.51 -17.21
CA ILE A 101 2.64 17.39 -18.14
C ILE A 101 1.34 16.88 -18.78
N CYS A 102 0.17 17.35 -18.33
CA CYS A 102 -1.12 16.88 -18.84
C CYS A 102 -1.28 17.09 -20.36
N PRO A 103 -0.92 18.25 -20.96
CA PRO A 103 -0.99 18.41 -22.41
C PRO A 103 -0.08 17.43 -23.17
N ALA A 104 1.15 17.23 -22.69
CA ALA A 104 2.09 16.29 -23.31
C ALA A 104 1.60 14.84 -23.21
N LEU A 105 1.02 14.45 -22.07
CA LEU A 105 0.39 13.15 -21.88
C LEU A 105 -0.81 12.95 -22.82
N ALA A 106 -1.63 13.98 -23.04
CA ALA A 106 -2.75 13.91 -23.98
C ALA A 106 -2.30 13.71 -25.43
N VAL A 107 -1.23 14.39 -25.87
CA VAL A 107 -0.64 14.20 -27.20
C VAL A 107 -0.07 12.78 -27.35
N LEU A 108 0.66 12.29 -26.35
CA LEU A 108 1.19 10.93 -26.34
C LEU A 108 0.06 9.88 -26.33
N ALA A 109 -1.04 10.13 -25.60
CA ALA A 109 -2.22 9.28 -25.60
C ALA A 109 -2.92 9.26 -26.97
N ALA A 110 -3.05 10.41 -27.63
CA ALA A 110 -3.62 10.51 -28.97
C ALA A 110 -2.80 9.70 -29.99
N ARG A 111 -1.46 9.78 -29.92
CA ARG A 111 -0.56 8.96 -30.73
C ARG A 111 -0.81 7.46 -30.51
N THR A 112 -1.00 7.05 -29.26
CA THR A 112 -1.33 5.66 -28.95
C THR A 112 -2.65 5.24 -29.60
N GLY A 113 -3.67 6.09 -29.49
CA GLY A 113 -4.97 5.86 -30.11
C GLY A 113 -4.89 5.68 -31.63
N ILE A 114 -4.14 6.55 -32.32
CA ILE A 114 -3.93 6.48 -33.78
C ILE A 114 -3.22 5.17 -34.16
N ARG A 115 -2.15 4.79 -33.45
CA ARG A 115 -1.44 3.54 -33.73
C ARG A 115 -2.31 2.30 -33.54
N LEU A 116 -3.13 2.28 -32.49
CA LEU A 116 -4.09 1.20 -32.27
C LEU A 116 -5.13 1.15 -33.39
N TRP A 117 -5.62 2.31 -33.83
CA TRP A 117 -6.55 2.42 -34.95
C TRP A 117 -5.99 1.80 -36.24
N ASP A 118 -4.72 2.05 -36.55
CA ASP A 118 -4.06 1.55 -37.75
C ASP A 118 -3.67 0.07 -37.66
N SER A 119 -3.53 -0.48 -36.44
CA SER A 119 -3.04 -1.85 -36.22
C SER A 119 -4.01 -2.98 -36.59
N GLY A 120 -5.30 -2.69 -36.77
CA GLY A 120 -6.29 -3.69 -37.18
C GLY A 120 -7.73 -3.38 -36.73
N ARG A 121 -8.70 -4.07 -37.34
CA ARG A 121 -10.14 -3.80 -37.17
C ARG A 121 -10.63 -3.93 -35.72
N MET A 122 -10.02 -4.82 -34.93
CA MET A 122 -10.37 -5.05 -33.52
C MET A 122 -9.92 -3.90 -32.60
N HIS A 123 -8.81 -3.23 -32.91
CA HIS A 123 -8.23 -2.17 -32.06
C HIS A 123 -8.76 -0.76 -32.39
N ARG A 124 -9.46 -0.60 -33.53
CA ARG A 124 -10.08 0.67 -33.95
C ARG A 124 -11.06 1.26 -32.93
N LEU A 125 -11.73 0.42 -32.15
CA LEU A 125 -12.68 0.91 -31.16
C LEU A 125 -12.01 1.45 -29.89
N ILE A 126 -10.73 1.16 -29.63
CA ILE A 126 -10.08 1.52 -28.36
C ILE A 126 -10.00 3.04 -28.19
N ALA A 127 -9.58 3.78 -29.22
CA ALA A 127 -9.42 5.24 -29.12
C ALA A 127 -10.77 5.97 -28.96
N PRO A 128 -11.82 5.70 -29.76
CA PRO A 128 -13.14 6.28 -29.53
C PRO A 128 -13.73 5.92 -28.17
N VAL A 129 -13.63 4.66 -27.75
CA VAL A 129 -14.14 4.23 -26.43
C VAL A 129 -13.41 4.95 -25.30
N ALA A 130 -12.08 5.09 -25.39
CA ALA A 130 -11.31 5.82 -24.39
C ALA A 130 -11.69 7.31 -24.35
N LEU A 131 -11.91 7.95 -25.51
CA LEU A 131 -12.34 9.34 -25.58
C LEU A 131 -13.72 9.53 -24.96
N VAL A 132 -14.70 8.68 -25.31
CA VAL A 132 -16.06 8.72 -24.74
C VAL A 132 -16.01 8.47 -23.23
N ALA A 133 -15.27 7.46 -22.77
CA ALA A 133 -15.14 7.17 -21.35
C ALA A 133 -14.47 8.31 -20.58
N THR A 134 -13.48 8.99 -21.17
CA THR A 134 -12.84 10.18 -20.58
C THR A 134 -13.82 11.36 -20.53
N ALA A 135 -14.62 11.57 -21.57
CA ALA A 135 -15.67 12.59 -21.57
C ALA A 135 -16.76 12.30 -20.52
N VAL A 136 -17.17 11.03 -20.37
CA VAL A 136 -18.10 10.59 -19.32
C VAL A 136 -17.52 10.86 -17.93
N TRP A 137 -16.23 10.56 -17.70
CA TRP A 137 -15.55 10.90 -16.45
C TRP A 137 -15.56 12.41 -16.17
N ALA A 138 -15.17 13.22 -17.15
CA ALA A 138 -15.13 14.67 -17.02
C ALA A 138 -16.52 15.27 -16.74
N LEU A 139 -17.56 14.79 -17.45
CA LEU A 139 -18.95 15.20 -17.21
C LEU A 139 -19.44 14.77 -15.82
N ALA A 140 -19.14 13.54 -15.40
CA ALA A 140 -19.49 13.05 -14.07
C ALA A 140 -18.83 13.88 -12.96
N PHE A 141 -17.57 14.27 -13.14
CA PHE A 141 -16.84 15.13 -12.21
C PHE A 141 -17.44 16.54 -12.19
N ALA A 142 -17.74 17.15 -13.35
CA ALA A 142 -18.33 18.49 -13.41
C ALA A 142 -19.68 18.61 -12.66
N GLN A 143 -20.42 17.51 -12.52
CA GLN A 143 -21.68 17.48 -11.77
C GLN A 143 -21.53 17.78 -10.27
N ILE A 144 -20.33 17.72 -9.68
CA ILE A 144 -20.12 18.12 -8.28
C ILE A 144 -20.47 19.60 -8.07
N TYR A 145 -20.20 20.45 -9.06
CA TYR A 145 -20.44 21.89 -9.02
C TYR A 145 -21.90 22.29 -9.27
N ALA A 146 -22.73 21.35 -9.74
CA ALA A 146 -24.17 21.55 -9.88
C ALA A 146 -24.93 21.32 -8.55
N ARG A 147 -24.24 20.87 -7.49
CA ARG A 147 -24.81 20.59 -6.17
C ARG A 147 -24.28 21.59 -5.14
N PRO A 148 -25.01 21.84 -4.05
CA PRO A 148 -24.48 22.65 -2.95
C PRO A 148 -23.19 22.05 -2.40
N HIS A 149 -22.21 22.91 -2.10
CA HIS A 149 -20.98 22.51 -1.43
C HIS A 149 -21.31 21.76 -0.12
N THR A 150 -20.61 20.66 0.15
CA THR A 150 -20.94 19.74 1.26
C THR A 150 -20.91 20.42 2.63
N ARG A 151 -19.95 21.32 2.89
CA ARG A 151 -19.90 22.16 4.10
C ARG A 151 -21.10 23.10 4.25
N VAL A 152 -21.63 23.63 3.14
CA VAL A 152 -22.83 24.48 3.14
C VAL A 152 -24.07 23.63 3.45
N ALA A 153 -24.19 22.46 2.79
CA ALA A 153 -25.27 21.52 3.06
C ALA A 153 -25.27 21.04 4.52
N ALA A 154 -24.09 20.70 5.06
CA ALA A 154 -23.93 20.32 6.46
C ALA A 154 -24.30 21.45 7.42
N SER A 155 -23.87 22.69 7.15
CA SER A 155 -24.21 23.84 7.98
C SER A 155 -25.71 24.10 8.02
N ARG A 156 -26.40 24.02 6.87
CA ARG A 156 -27.88 24.11 6.81
C ARG A 156 -28.55 23.01 7.61
N TRP A 157 -28.03 21.78 7.55
CA TRP A 157 -28.55 20.68 8.36
C TRP A 157 -28.36 20.96 9.86
N ILE A 158 -27.20 21.49 10.27
CA ILE A 158 -26.95 21.88 11.67
C ILE A 158 -28.00 22.89 12.10
N TYR A 159 -28.19 24.00 11.38
CA TYR A 159 -29.20 25.01 11.70
C TYR A 159 -30.62 24.44 11.84
N GLN A 160 -30.96 23.39 11.09
CA GLN A 160 -32.29 22.77 11.11
C GLN A 160 -32.47 21.71 12.21
N ASN A 161 -31.40 21.03 12.64
CA ASN A 161 -31.49 19.80 13.46
C ASN A 161 -30.79 19.91 14.83
N ALA A 162 -29.88 20.85 14.97
CA ALA A 162 -29.17 21.15 16.21
C ALA A 162 -29.15 22.67 16.36
N ASP A 163 -30.03 23.22 17.20
CA ASP A 163 -30.01 24.66 17.50
C ASP A 163 -28.58 25.04 17.94
N PRO A 164 -27.80 25.79 17.11
CA PRO A 164 -26.42 26.10 17.41
C PRO A 164 -26.28 27.05 18.61
N PHE A 165 -27.39 27.60 19.08
CA PHE A 165 -27.43 28.43 20.27
C PHE A 165 -27.71 27.65 21.55
N ALA A 166 -28.30 26.46 21.45
CA ALA A 166 -28.62 25.58 22.57
C ALA A 166 -27.68 24.35 22.65
N HIS A 167 -27.05 23.95 21.55
CA HIS A 167 -26.16 22.81 21.47
C HIS A 167 -24.70 23.25 21.34
N THR A 168 -23.82 22.53 22.03
CA THR A 168 -22.37 22.76 21.95
C THR A 168 -21.78 21.95 20.80
N ILE A 169 -21.15 22.64 19.84
CA ILE A 169 -20.56 22.04 18.65
C ILE A 169 -19.03 21.97 18.81
N ALA A 170 -18.46 20.77 18.64
CA ALA A 170 -17.03 20.53 18.65
C ALA A 170 -16.49 20.29 17.25
N ASN A 171 -15.44 21.02 16.87
CA ASN A 171 -14.69 20.80 15.64
C ASN A 171 -13.39 20.02 15.92
N GLU A 172 -12.83 19.37 14.90
CA GLU A 172 -11.59 18.58 15.07
C GLU A 172 -10.36 19.43 15.41
N THR A 173 -10.29 20.67 14.90
CA THR A 173 -9.13 21.57 15.06
C THR A 173 -9.48 22.98 14.56
N ASP A 174 -8.60 23.93 14.81
CA ASP A 174 -8.56 25.28 14.25
C ASP A 174 -7.98 25.35 12.83
N TRP A 175 -7.30 24.31 12.37
CA TRP A 175 -6.67 24.26 11.06
C TRP A 175 -7.64 24.01 9.89
N ASP A 176 -8.82 23.43 10.15
CA ASP A 176 -9.82 23.13 9.11
C ASP A 176 -10.98 24.12 9.15
N ASP A 177 -11.81 24.08 8.11
CA ASP A 177 -13.04 24.88 8.06
C ASP A 177 -13.99 24.42 9.17
N ALA A 178 -14.20 25.28 10.15
CA ALA A 178 -15.11 25.02 11.23
C ALA A 178 -16.57 25.16 10.76
N LEU A 179 -17.44 24.27 11.25
CA LEU A 179 -18.88 24.31 10.97
C LEU A 179 -19.68 24.57 12.26
N PRO A 180 -20.88 25.19 12.16
CA PRO A 180 -21.54 25.64 10.93
C PRO A 180 -20.92 26.91 10.33
N LEU A 181 -20.99 27.05 9.00
CA LEU A 181 -20.67 28.28 8.28
C LEU A 181 -21.75 29.34 8.56
N VAL A 182 -21.36 30.61 8.59
CA VAL A 182 -22.31 31.74 8.64
C VAL A 182 -23.06 31.80 7.31
N LEU A 183 -24.37 31.50 7.33
CA LEU A 183 -25.21 31.41 6.13
C LEU A 183 -26.54 32.11 6.36
N ASP A 184 -27.15 32.60 5.28
CA ASP A 184 -28.57 32.98 5.20
C ASP A 184 -29.04 33.91 6.36
N ASN A 185 -28.21 34.89 6.74
CA ASN A 185 -28.44 35.81 7.87
C ASN A 185 -28.65 35.13 9.24
N HIS A 186 -28.21 33.88 9.43
CA HIS A 186 -28.04 33.30 10.76
C HIS A 186 -26.69 33.79 11.33
N PRO A 187 -26.67 34.76 12.26
CA PRO A 187 -25.43 35.21 12.85
C PRO A 187 -24.91 34.09 13.76
N PHE A 188 -23.94 33.31 13.30
CA PHE A 188 -23.21 32.41 14.19
C PHE A 188 -22.06 33.19 14.83
N PRO A 189 -22.08 33.42 16.16
CA PRO A 189 -21.04 34.21 16.81
C PRO A 189 -19.70 33.48 16.72
N ALA A 190 -18.65 34.16 16.24
CA ALA A 190 -17.32 33.54 16.08
C ALA A 190 -16.73 33.04 17.42
N ASP A 191 -17.16 33.63 18.54
CA ASP A 191 -16.87 33.24 19.92
C ASP A 191 -17.58 31.94 20.35
N ARG A 192 -18.62 31.50 19.63
CA ARG A 192 -19.31 30.21 19.82
C ARG A 192 -18.82 29.08 18.91
N LEU A 193 -17.78 29.30 18.10
CA LEU A 193 -16.97 28.23 17.50
C LEU A 193 -16.15 27.55 18.63
N GLY A 194 -16.87 26.87 19.53
CA GLY A 194 -16.59 26.92 20.97
C GLY A 194 -16.00 25.67 21.61
N LEU A 195 -15.78 24.58 20.87
CA LEU A 195 -14.97 23.46 21.33
C LEU A 195 -14.12 22.91 20.18
N LYS A 196 -12.87 22.59 20.49
CA LYS A 196 -11.92 22.01 19.56
C LYS A 196 -11.29 20.80 20.19
N LEU A 197 -11.17 19.72 19.43
CA LEU A 197 -10.49 18.50 19.87
C LEU A 197 -8.97 18.59 19.76
N ASP A 198 -8.47 19.51 18.92
CA ASP A 198 -7.05 19.74 18.64
C ASP A 198 -6.31 18.45 18.27
N LEU A 199 -6.87 17.70 17.33
CA LEU A 199 -6.44 16.33 17.03
C LEU A 199 -5.01 16.23 16.47
N TYR A 200 -4.41 17.31 15.98
CA TYR A 200 -3.00 17.36 15.58
C TYR A 200 -2.01 17.54 16.74
N ALA A 201 -2.48 17.91 17.93
CA ALA A 201 -1.62 18.02 19.10
C ALA A 201 -0.94 16.67 19.40
N PRO A 202 0.28 16.64 19.96
CA PRO A 202 0.93 15.39 20.34
C PRO A 202 0.07 14.56 21.30
N ASP A 203 -0.01 13.25 21.08
CA ASP A 203 -0.74 12.35 21.98
C ASP A 203 0.00 12.23 23.32
N ASN A 204 -0.66 12.68 24.38
CA ASN A 204 -0.16 12.64 25.76
C ASN A 204 -1.35 12.66 26.74
N ALA A 205 -1.06 12.55 28.04
CA ALA A 205 -2.10 12.53 29.07
C ALA A 205 -2.97 13.81 29.08
N GLY A 206 -2.36 14.98 28.82
CA GLY A 206 -3.10 16.24 28.72
C GLY A 206 -4.10 16.27 27.56
N LYS A 207 -3.70 15.74 26.40
CA LYS A 207 -4.60 15.59 25.24
C LYS A 207 -5.73 14.60 25.52
N LEU A 208 -5.46 13.51 26.23
CA LEU A 208 -6.51 12.57 26.66
C LEU A 208 -7.57 13.30 27.51
N GLU A 209 -7.15 14.04 28.54
CA GLU A 209 -8.06 14.82 29.38
C GLU A 209 -8.84 15.87 28.57
N HIS A 210 -8.18 16.53 27.61
CA HIS A 210 -8.81 17.50 26.72
C HIS A 210 -9.89 16.85 25.84
N ILE A 211 -9.59 15.73 25.18
CA ILE A 211 -10.56 14.98 24.37
C ILE A 211 -11.76 14.58 25.24
N LEU A 212 -11.53 14.00 26.43
CA LEU A 212 -12.61 13.60 27.33
C LEU A 212 -13.48 14.79 27.76
N SER A 213 -12.87 15.92 28.11
CA SER A 213 -13.59 17.16 28.46
C SER A 213 -14.46 17.68 27.30
N VAL A 214 -13.94 17.61 26.06
CA VAL A 214 -14.70 17.98 24.87
C VAL A 214 -15.84 16.99 24.61
N LEU A 215 -15.59 15.68 24.74
CA LEU A 215 -16.63 14.65 24.62
C LEU A 215 -17.74 14.84 25.64
N ASP A 216 -17.42 15.23 26.88
CA ASP A 216 -18.41 15.49 27.94
C ASP A 216 -19.31 16.69 27.63
N ARG A 217 -18.75 17.73 26.99
CA ARG A 217 -19.46 18.99 26.72
C ARG A 217 -20.14 19.05 25.36
N ALA A 218 -19.63 18.34 24.35
CA ALA A 218 -20.12 18.44 22.99
C ALA A 218 -21.43 17.67 22.79
N ASP A 219 -22.41 18.30 22.16
CA ASP A 219 -23.65 17.66 21.70
C ASP A 219 -23.52 17.16 20.26
N LEU A 220 -22.68 17.84 19.48
CA LEU A 220 -22.38 17.53 18.09
C LEU A 220 -20.87 17.60 17.84
N ILE A 221 -20.29 16.57 17.26
CA ILE A 221 -18.91 16.57 16.76
C ILE A 221 -18.93 16.66 15.24
N VAL A 222 -18.16 17.60 14.71
CA VAL A 222 -18.05 17.88 13.29
C VAL A 222 -16.69 17.40 12.79
N VAL A 223 -16.73 16.53 11.79
CA VAL A 223 -15.59 16.17 10.93
C VAL A 223 -15.81 16.84 9.59
N SER A 224 -15.11 17.94 9.31
CA SER A 224 -15.42 18.81 8.16
C SER A 224 -14.71 18.39 6.88
N SER A 225 -13.68 17.55 6.96
CA SER A 225 -12.97 16.99 5.80
C SER A 225 -12.18 15.72 6.13
N ASN A 226 -11.34 15.27 5.20
CA ASN A 226 -10.40 14.17 5.38
C ASN A 226 -9.00 14.57 5.85
N ARG A 227 -8.75 15.85 6.14
CA ARG A 227 -7.42 16.35 6.54
C ARG A 227 -6.85 15.58 7.74
N GLN A 228 -7.64 15.39 8.80
CA GLN A 228 -7.20 14.84 10.07
C GLN A 228 -7.26 13.31 10.03
N TRP A 229 -8.46 12.73 9.89
CA TRP A 229 -8.59 11.27 9.87
C TRP A 229 -7.83 10.62 8.69
N GLY A 230 -7.69 11.31 7.55
CA GLY A 230 -6.96 10.80 6.39
C GLY A 230 -5.44 10.85 6.53
N SER A 231 -4.89 11.76 7.34
CA SER A 231 -3.45 11.89 7.58
C SER A 231 -3.00 11.22 8.88
N ILE A 232 -3.68 11.51 10.00
CA ILE A 232 -3.31 11.07 11.35
C ILE A 232 -3.40 9.55 11.49
N THR A 233 -4.47 8.94 10.98
CA THR A 233 -4.68 7.49 11.17
C THR A 233 -3.69 6.60 10.43
N ARG A 234 -2.86 7.19 9.54
CA ARG A 234 -1.75 6.51 8.86
C ARG A 234 -0.47 6.46 9.71
N LEU A 235 -0.45 7.19 10.82
CA LEU A 235 0.71 7.39 11.71
C LEU A 235 0.39 6.96 13.16
N PRO A 236 -0.04 5.71 13.40
CA PRO A 236 -0.52 5.29 14.71
C PRO A 236 0.57 5.27 15.80
N GLU A 237 1.85 5.27 15.42
CA GLU A 237 2.99 5.38 16.34
C GLU A 237 3.06 6.74 17.01
N ARG A 238 2.70 7.77 16.25
CA ARG A 238 2.75 9.15 16.68
C ARG A 238 1.43 9.58 17.30
N TYR A 239 0.33 8.98 16.83
CA TYR A 239 -1.01 9.34 17.26
C TYR A 239 -1.86 8.11 17.68
N PRO A 240 -1.40 7.26 18.62
CA PRO A 240 -2.12 6.05 19.01
C PRO A 240 -3.47 6.36 19.69
N LEU A 241 -3.53 7.41 20.51
CA LEU A 241 -4.75 7.85 21.19
C LEU A 241 -5.74 8.44 20.20
N THR A 242 -5.27 9.26 19.26
CA THR A 242 -6.15 9.83 18.23
C THR A 242 -6.68 8.75 17.28
N CYS A 243 -5.87 7.74 16.97
CA CYS A 243 -6.34 6.56 16.22
C CYS A 243 -7.42 5.80 17.01
N ALA A 244 -7.22 5.58 18.32
CA ALA A 244 -8.23 4.94 19.16
C ALA A 244 -9.53 5.77 19.23
N TYR A 245 -9.41 7.10 19.35
CA TYR A 245 -10.54 8.03 19.30
C TYR A 245 -11.35 7.86 18.01
N TYR A 246 -10.73 7.95 16.82
CA TYR A 246 -11.45 7.78 15.56
C TYR A 246 -12.06 6.38 15.42
N ARG A 247 -11.32 5.35 15.82
CA ARG A 247 -11.83 3.97 15.79
C ARG A 247 -13.10 3.83 16.62
N HIS A 248 -13.10 4.34 17.84
CA HIS A 248 -14.24 4.22 18.75
C HIS A 248 -15.36 5.23 18.50
N LEU A 249 -15.06 6.41 17.93
CA LEU A 249 -16.08 7.39 17.53
C LEU A 249 -16.99 6.81 16.45
N LEU A 250 -16.40 6.28 15.37
CA LEU A 250 -17.17 5.67 14.28
C LEU A 250 -17.63 4.25 14.62
N GLY A 251 -16.82 3.47 15.34
CA GLY A 251 -17.03 2.04 15.55
C GLY A 251 -16.40 1.18 14.46
N CYS A 252 -15.22 1.59 13.96
CA CYS A 252 -14.50 0.84 12.95
C CYS A 252 -13.94 -0.47 13.54
N PRO A 253 -14.14 -1.63 12.89
CA PRO A 253 -13.58 -2.92 13.32
C PRO A 253 -12.04 -2.90 13.44
N ASP A 254 -11.49 -3.73 14.34
CA ASP A 254 -10.05 -3.79 14.60
C ASP A 254 -9.25 -4.38 13.42
N ASP A 255 -9.89 -5.16 12.55
CA ASP A 255 -9.32 -5.75 11.33
C ASP A 255 -9.33 -4.81 10.11
N ARG A 256 -9.95 -3.62 10.22
CA ARG A 256 -10.04 -2.65 9.12
C ARG A 256 -9.20 -1.40 9.37
N GLU A 257 -8.71 -0.82 8.28
CA GLU A 257 -8.08 0.50 8.31
C GLU A 257 -9.10 1.57 8.67
N ILE A 258 -8.78 2.42 9.64
CA ILE A 258 -9.68 3.49 10.10
C ILE A 258 -10.07 4.41 8.93
N ALA A 259 -9.09 4.84 8.12
CA ALA A 259 -9.36 5.66 6.93
C ALA A 259 -10.34 5.00 5.95
N SER A 260 -10.31 3.67 5.78
CA SER A 260 -11.27 2.96 4.94
C SER A 260 -12.70 3.04 5.50
N CYS A 261 -12.86 2.84 6.81
CA CYS A 261 -14.16 2.98 7.48
C CYS A 261 -14.75 4.40 7.30
N TYR A 262 -13.94 5.45 7.46
CA TYR A 262 -14.40 6.83 7.28
C TYR A 262 -14.79 7.15 5.82
N ARG A 263 -14.04 6.63 4.84
CA ARG A 263 -14.35 6.78 3.40
C ARG A 263 -15.73 6.23 3.04
N CYS A 264 -16.13 5.07 3.58
CA CYS A 264 -17.41 4.43 3.26
C CYS A 264 -18.52 4.69 4.29
N ALA A 265 -18.24 5.42 5.37
CA ALA A 265 -19.22 5.69 6.42
C ALA A 265 -20.48 6.40 5.89
N VAL A 266 -21.63 5.79 6.16
CA VAL A 266 -22.96 6.41 6.09
C VAL A 266 -23.73 6.11 7.38
N PRO A 267 -24.75 6.90 7.76
CA PRO A 267 -25.52 6.66 8.98
C PRO A 267 -26.00 5.22 9.10
N GLY A 268 -25.85 4.62 10.27
CA GLY A 268 -26.23 3.23 10.55
C GLY A 268 -25.21 2.15 10.13
N THR A 269 -24.13 2.49 9.41
CA THR A 269 -23.13 1.49 8.97
C THR A 269 -22.29 0.93 10.11
N PHE A 270 -21.89 1.80 11.04
CA PHE A 270 -21.02 1.46 12.16
C PHE A 270 -21.67 1.91 13.46
N ARG A 271 -21.32 1.23 14.56
CA ARG A 271 -21.79 1.57 15.91
C ARG A 271 -20.60 2.01 16.76
N GLY A 272 -20.50 3.32 16.99
CA GLY A 272 -19.51 3.91 17.87
C GLY A 272 -19.63 3.40 19.31
N ARG A 273 -18.52 3.44 20.05
CA ARG A 273 -18.42 3.06 21.47
C ARG A 273 -18.27 4.26 22.40
N LEU A 274 -18.11 5.47 21.85
CA LEU A 274 -17.96 6.71 22.62
C LEU A 274 -19.29 7.40 22.96
N GLY A 275 -20.43 6.77 22.71
CA GLY A 275 -21.75 7.37 22.97
C GLY A 275 -22.18 8.45 21.97
N PHE A 276 -21.56 8.47 20.78
CA PHE A 276 -21.96 9.31 19.66
C PHE A 276 -22.41 8.44 18.49
N GLU A 277 -23.46 8.87 17.78
CA GLU A 277 -23.93 8.23 16.55
C GLU A 277 -23.62 9.10 15.34
N LEU A 278 -23.33 8.47 14.20
CA LEU A 278 -23.20 9.18 12.93
C LEU A 278 -24.60 9.60 12.44
N ALA A 279 -24.98 10.84 12.72
CA ALA A 279 -26.32 11.37 12.46
C ALA A 279 -26.51 11.78 11.00
N ALA A 280 -25.47 12.36 10.37
CA ALA A 280 -25.53 12.79 8.97
C ALA A 280 -24.17 12.71 8.29
N VAL A 281 -24.20 12.46 6.98
CA VAL A 281 -23.03 12.49 6.09
C VAL A 281 -23.38 13.32 4.86
N PHE A 282 -22.51 14.25 4.50
CA PHE A 282 -22.63 15.05 3.29
C PHE A 282 -21.46 14.74 2.37
N GLU A 283 -21.78 14.20 1.20
CA GLU A 283 -20.81 13.83 0.17
C GLU A 283 -21.35 14.25 -1.20
N SER A 284 -20.46 14.72 -2.08
CA SER A 284 -20.81 15.07 -3.47
C SER A 284 -19.85 14.35 -4.42
N ASN A 285 -20.00 13.03 -4.50
CA ASN A 285 -19.20 12.21 -5.41
C ASN A 285 -19.53 12.54 -6.90
N PRO A 286 -18.54 12.45 -7.81
CA PRO A 286 -18.76 12.48 -9.25
C PRO A 286 -19.89 11.52 -9.66
N ALA A 287 -20.83 12.01 -10.46
CA ALA A 287 -21.95 11.18 -10.89
C ALA A 287 -22.49 11.59 -12.25
N LEU A 288 -23.01 10.61 -12.99
CA LEU A 288 -23.73 10.82 -14.23
C LEU A 288 -25.03 10.00 -14.20
N GLY A 289 -26.17 10.67 -14.04
CA GLY A 289 -27.46 10.00 -13.81
C GLY A 289 -27.43 9.11 -12.56
N PRO A 290 -27.78 7.82 -12.64
CA PRO A 290 -27.76 6.91 -11.48
C PRO A 290 -26.34 6.44 -11.10
N TRP A 291 -25.34 6.63 -11.96
CA TRP A 291 -23.98 6.15 -11.74
C TRP A 291 -23.21 7.11 -10.85
N ARG A 292 -22.69 6.63 -9.72
CA ARG A 292 -21.86 7.39 -8.78
C ARG A 292 -20.47 6.76 -8.68
N ILE A 293 -19.44 7.59 -8.70
CA ILE A 293 -18.04 7.14 -8.61
C ILE A 293 -17.47 7.72 -7.32
N GLY A 294 -17.22 6.86 -6.33
CA GLY A 294 -16.64 7.28 -5.06
C GLY A 294 -15.17 7.66 -5.22
N ASP A 295 -14.84 8.91 -4.93
CA ASP A 295 -13.50 9.48 -5.09
C ASP A 295 -12.80 9.77 -3.76
N GLN A 296 -13.36 9.29 -2.65
CA GLN A 296 -12.85 9.48 -1.29
C GLN A 296 -11.47 8.80 -1.04
N SER A 297 -11.03 7.94 -1.96
CA SER A 297 -9.67 7.36 -1.97
C SER A 297 -8.63 8.23 -2.68
N ALA A 298 -9.05 9.30 -3.36
CA ALA A 298 -8.14 10.25 -3.99
C ALA A 298 -7.28 10.98 -2.94
N GLU A 299 -6.21 11.62 -3.43
CA GLU A 299 -5.42 12.56 -2.66
C GLU A 299 -6.31 13.62 -2.00
N GLU A 300 -5.96 14.03 -0.77
CA GLU A 300 -6.70 15.04 0.02
C GLU A 300 -7.10 16.27 -0.81
N ALA A 301 -6.15 16.85 -1.54
CA ALA A 301 -6.35 18.05 -2.36
C ALA A 301 -7.39 17.87 -3.48
N PHE A 302 -7.72 16.63 -3.89
CA PHE A 302 -8.72 16.34 -4.93
C PHE A 302 -10.16 16.60 -4.46
N THR A 303 -10.42 16.48 -3.15
CA THR A 303 -11.78 16.56 -2.60
C THR A 303 -11.94 17.69 -1.57
N VAL A 304 -10.90 18.01 -0.80
CA VAL A 304 -10.98 18.87 0.39
C VAL A 304 -11.49 20.30 0.12
N TYR A 305 -11.30 20.80 -1.10
CA TYR A 305 -11.66 22.17 -1.48
C TYR A 305 -13.01 22.28 -2.17
N ASP A 306 -13.36 21.32 -3.03
CA ASP A 306 -14.56 21.40 -3.89
C ASP A 306 -15.76 20.61 -3.30
N HIS A 307 -15.51 19.47 -2.66
CA HIS A 307 -16.54 18.54 -2.19
C HIS A 307 -16.06 17.61 -1.06
N PRO A 308 -15.56 18.14 0.06
CA PRO A 308 -15.09 17.32 1.17
C PRO A 308 -16.22 16.47 1.75
N LYS A 309 -15.92 15.25 2.19
CA LYS A 309 -16.89 14.45 2.95
C LYS A 309 -17.00 15.00 4.37
N VAL A 310 -18.20 15.46 4.74
CA VAL A 310 -18.51 15.96 6.09
C VAL A 310 -19.26 14.88 6.86
N LEU A 311 -18.85 14.61 8.09
CA LEU A 311 -19.52 13.68 9.00
C LEU A 311 -19.93 14.41 10.28
N LEU A 312 -21.20 14.23 10.67
CA LEU A 312 -21.77 14.85 11.87
C LEU A 312 -22.15 13.76 12.87
N PHE A 313 -21.54 13.81 14.04
CA PHE A 313 -21.76 12.84 15.11
C PHE A 313 -22.56 13.46 16.25
N ARG A 314 -23.74 12.91 16.56
CA ARG A 314 -24.63 13.42 17.61
C ARG A 314 -24.45 12.61 18.89
N LYS A 315 -24.27 13.30 20.02
CA LYS A 315 -24.24 12.68 21.35
C LYS A 315 -25.56 11.99 21.64
N GLN A 316 -25.47 10.76 22.15
CA GLN A 316 -26.63 9.97 22.55
C GLN A 316 -26.97 10.19 24.03
N PRO A 317 -28.24 10.03 24.42
CA PRO A 317 -28.65 10.08 25.82
C PRO A 317 -27.92 9.05 26.72
N GLY A 318 -27.46 7.94 26.14
CA GLY A 318 -26.69 6.90 26.82
C GLY A 318 -25.18 7.15 26.91
N TYR A 319 -24.71 8.38 26.66
CA TYR A 319 -23.30 8.74 26.84
C TYR A 319 -22.86 8.59 28.30
N ASP A 320 -21.77 7.86 28.53
CA ASP A 320 -21.15 7.69 29.85
C ASP A 320 -19.69 8.18 29.83
N PRO A 321 -19.37 9.28 30.55
CA PRO A 321 -17.99 9.79 30.68
C PRO A 321 -16.99 8.74 31.18
N ARG A 322 -17.42 7.82 32.06
CA ARG A 322 -16.54 6.78 32.62
C ARG A 322 -16.20 5.74 31.57
N ALA A 323 -17.19 5.26 30.82
CA ALA A 323 -16.95 4.35 29.70
C ALA A 323 -16.03 4.96 28.63
N ALA A 324 -16.20 6.25 28.30
CA ALA A 324 -15.31 6.94 27.35
C ALA A 324 -13.86 7.00 27.86
N ARG A 325 -13.67 7.34 29.14
CA ARG A 325 -12.35 7.34 29.80
C ARG A 325 -11.73 5.94 29.84
N ASP A 326 -12.48 4.92 30.23
CA ASP A 326 -12.01 3.53 30.32
C ASP A 326 -11.61 2.94 28.95
N LEU A 327 -12.20 3.44 27.86
CA LEU A 327 -11.82 3.05 26.51
C LEU A 327 -10.51 3.72 26.08
N LEU A 328 -10.42 5.05 26.21
CA LEU A 328 -9.29 5.81 25.68
C LEU A 328 -8.03 5.72 26.56
N SER A 329 -8.18 5.52 27.87
CA SER A 329 -7.05 5.35 28.81
C SER A 329 -6.30 4.01 28.68
N ARG A 330 -6.84 3.04 27.93
CA ARG A 330 -6.14 1.77 27.62
C ARG A 330 -4.98 1.94 26.65
N VAL A 331 -4.93 3.07 25.94
CA VAL A 331 -3.86 3.36 25.01
C VAL A 331 -2.59 3.64 25.80
N ASP A 332 -1.55 2.84 25.54
CA ASP A 332 -0.23 3.09 26.11
C ASP A 332 0.41 4.33 25.46
N LEU A 333 0.43 5.44 26.20
CA LEU A 333 1.01 6.70 25.73
C LEU A 333 2.53 6.73 25.86
N SER A 334 3.15 5.77 26.54
CA SER A 334 4.61 5.69 26.67
C SER A 334 5.29 5.28 25.36
N THR A 335 4.54 4.65 24.44
CA THR A 335 5.03 4.21 23.13
C THR A 335 4.94 5.30 22.06
N VAL A 336 4.46 6.51 22.40
CA VAL A 336 4.28 7.60 21.43
C VAL A 336 5.62 8.04 20.87
N MET A 337 5.75 8.01 19.53
CA MET A 337 6.95 8.47 18.84
C MET A 337 6.78 9.89 18.28
N HIS A 338 7.61 10.83 18.72
CA HIS A 338 7.64 12.19 18.22
C HIS A 338 8.53 12.32 16.97
N LEU A 339 8.07 11.73 15.86
CA LEU A 339 8.76 11.79 14.57
C LEU A 339 8.26 12.96 13.73
N ARG A 340 9.19 13.64 13.06
CA ARG A 340 8.86 14.58 11.99
C ARG A 340 8.35 13.85 10.73
N PRO A 341 7.55 14.53 9.89
CA PRO A 341 7.03 13.98 8.64
C PRO A 341 8.09 13.30 7.74
N ASP A 342 9.29 13.89 7.62
CA ASP A 342 10.40 13.38 6.80
C ASP A 342 11.06 12.10 7.35
N GLN A 343 10.83 11.77 8.63
CA GLN A 343 11.46 10.62 9.30
C GLN A 343 10.65 9.32 9.14
N PHE A 344 9.34 9.42 8.92
CA PHE A 344 8.44 8.24 8.82
C PHE A 344 8.79 7.22 7.74
N PRO A 345 9.33 7.57 6.55
CA PRO A 345 9.73 6.57 5.57
C PRO A 345 10.87 5.64 6.06
N ARG A 346 11.66 6.08 7.04
CA ARG A 346 12.82 5.35 7.58
C ARG A 346 12.52 4.66 8.92
N HIS A 347 11.35 4.92 9.51
CA HIS A 347 10.91 4.32 10.75
C HIS A 347 9.70 3.41 10.49
N PRO A 348 9.82 2.09 10.72
CA PRO A 348 8.67 1.19 10.63
C PRO A 348 7.57 1.68 11.56
N ALA A 349 6.34 1.40 11.16
CA ALA A 349 5.12 1.82 11.83
C ALA A 349 5.08 1.24 13.25
N ASN A 350 4.43 0.12 13.43
CA ASN A 350 4.55 -0.62 14.67
C ASN A 350 5.41 -1.85 14.36
N LEU A 351 6.39 -2.19 15.21
CA LEU A 351 7.10 -3.46 15.07
C LEU A 351 6.21 -4.66 15.47
N MET A 352 5.06 -4.39 16.08
CA MET A 352 4.08 -5.39 16.47
C MET A 352 3.27 -5.91 15.27
N LEU A 353 2.97 -7.21 15.26
CA LEU A 353 2.00 -7.78 14.33
C LEU A 353 0.58 -7.37 14.75
N PRO A 354 -0.31 -7.01 13.82
CA PRO A 354 -1.73 -6.90 14.11
C PRO A 354 -2.29 -8.21 14.67
N ASP A 355 -3.26 -8.13 15.58
CA ASP A 355 -3.83 -9.31 16.27
C ASP A 355 -4.34 -10.38 15.31
N HIS A 356 -4.98 -9.99 14.21
CA HIS A 356 -5.47 -10.93 13.19
C HIS A 356 -4.32 -11.68 12.50
N ARG A 357 -3.19 -11.00 12.22
CA ARG A 357 -2.00 -11.64 11.64
C ARG A 357 -1.31 -12.52 12.68
N LEU A 358 -1.18 -12.06 13.92
CA LEU A 358 -0.62 -12.87 14.99
C LEU A 358 -1.45 -14.14 15.22
N ALA A 359 -2.78 -14.03 15.18
CA ALA A 359 -3.69 -15.18 15.24
C ALA A 359 -3.49 -16.13 14.05
N ALA A 360 -3.39 -15.62 12.82
CA ALA A 360 -3.10 -16.44 11.63
C ALA A 360 -1.74 -17.16 11.75
N GLN A 361 -0.70 -16.47 12.23
CA GLN A 361 0.64 -17.06 12.47
C GLN A 361 0.63 -18.15 13.57
N ARG A 362 -0.28 -18.05 14.54
CA ARG A 362 -0.50 -19.08 15.58
C ARG A 362 -1.32 -20.25 15.05
N ALA A 363 -2.29 -19.99 14.19
CA ALA A 363 -3.12 -21.01 13.55
C ALA A 363 -2.34 -21.93 12.57
N GLY A 364 -1.21 -21.45 12.03
CA GLY A 364 -0.31 -22.22 11.16
C GLY A 364 0.34 -23.46 11.79
N GLY A 365 0.04 -23.77 13.06
CA GLY A 365 0.50 -24.96 13.77
C GLY A 365 1.83 -24.77 14.49
N THR A 366 2.33 -25.84 15.09
CA THR A 366 3.63 -25.86 15.78
C THR A 366 4.73 -26.39 14.85
N TRP A 367 5.99 -26.17 15.23
CA TRP A 367 7.12 -26.74 14.47
C TRP A 367 7.01 -28.27 14.34
N ARG A 368 6.62 -28.97 15.41
CA ARG A 368 6.46 -30.44 15.40
C ARG A 368 5.32 -30.91 14.51
N THR A 369 4.26 -30.12 14.34
CA THR A 369 3.16 -30.49 13.42
C THR A 369 3.55 -30.24 11.96
N LEU A 370 4.31 -29.18 11.68
CA LEU A 370 4.80 -28.87 10.33
C LEU A 370 5.95 -29.78 9.91
N PHE A 371 6.81 -30.16 10.84
CA PHE A 371 8.00 -30.99 10.64
C PHE A 371 7.97 -32.15 11.64
N ASP A 372 7.23 -33.21 11.30
CA ASP A 372 7.08 -34.40 12.16
C ASP A 372 8.45 -35.03 12.45
N PRO A 373 8.94 -35.02 13.70
CA PRO A 373 10.23 -35.63 14.06
C PRO A 373 10.29 -37.13 13.78
N ASN A 374 9.13 -37.79 13.66
CA ASN A 374 9.03 -39.23 13.40
C ASN A 374 8.99 -39.60 11.92
N ALA A 375 8.85 -38.61 11.02
CA ALA A 375 8.88 -38.85 9.59
C ALA A 375 10.21 -39.51 9.17
N ILE A 376 10.15 -40.45 8.21
CA ILE A 376 11.33 -41.23 7.80
C ILE A 376 12.46 -40.35 7.28
N VAL A 377 12.12 -39.25 6.60
CA VAL A 377 13.05 -38.22 6.14
C VAL A 377 13.77 -37.63 7.35
N ASN A 378 13.06 -37.18 8.39
CA ASN A 378 13.69 -36.57 9.56
C ASN A 378 14.47 -37.56 10.45
N ARG A 379 14.08 -38.84 10.48
CA ARG A 379 14.77 -39.88 11.27
C ARG A 379 16.04 -40.43 10.62
N ARG A 380 16.12 -40.44 9.28
CA ARG A 380 17.22 -41.07 8.54
C ARG A 380 17.94 -40.03 7.68
N PRO A 381 19.12 -39.53 8.10
CA PRO A 381 19.87 -38.50 7.37
C PRO A 381 20.13 -38.85 5.90
N VAL A 382 20.42 -40.13 5.61
CA VAL A 382 20.61 -40.62 4.24
C VAL A 382 19.37 -40.37 3.37
N VAL A 383 18.18 -40.60 3.92
CA VAL A 383 16.90 -40.36 3.21
C VAL A 383 16.71 -38.86 2.99
N THR A 384 17.04 -37.99 3.96
CA THR A 384 17.02 -36.53 3.77
C THR A 384 17.91 -36.10 2.62
N ILE A 385 19.16 -36.56 2.61
CA ILE A 385 20.16 -36.21 1.59
C ILE A 385 19.67 -36.64 0.21
N MET A 386 19.18 -37.88 0.08
CA MET A 386 18.63 -38.38 -1.18
C MET A 386 17.39 -37.59 -1.61
N THR A 387 16.47 -37.31 -0.68
CA THR A 387 15.23 -36.55 -0.98
C THR A 387 15.56 -35.13 -1.45
N TRP A 388 16.49 -34.46 -0.78
CA TRP A 388 16.92 -33.11 -1.15
C TRP A 388 17.61 -33.09 -2.53
N TYR A 389 18.50 -34.04 -2.79
CA TYR A 389 19.16 -34.15 -4.09
C TYR A 389 18.16 -34.44 -5.21
N LEU A 390 17.23 -35.38 -5.00
CA LEU A 390 16.16 -35.69 -5.95
C LEU A 390 15.25 -34.49 -6.20
N LEU A 391 14.92 -33.70 -5.17
CA LEU A 391 14.15 -32.47 -5.32
C LEU A 391 14.90 -31.46 -6.21
N MET A 392 16.20 -31.26 -5.98
CA MET A 392 17.01 -30.37 -6.83
C MET A 392 17.04 -30.85 -8.30
N CYS A 393 17.13 -32.16 -8.53
CA CYS A 393 17.04 -32.74 -9.88
C CYS A 393 15.65 -32.51 -10.49
N LEU A 394 14.57 -32.73 -9.74
CA LEU A 394 13.20 -32.49 -10.19
C LEU A 394 12.98 -31.02 -10.57
N LEU A 395 13.47 -30.08 -9.76
CA LEU A 395 13.41 -28.65 -10.05
C LEU A 395 14.19 -28.32 -11.32
N GLY A 396 15.42 -28.83 -11.43
CA GLY A 396 16.24 -28.65 -12.64
C GLY A 396 15.56 -29.17 -13.90
N LEU A 397 14.96 -30.37 -13.85
CA LEU A 397 14.24 -30.96 -14.98
C LEU A 397 12.99 -30.17 -15.36
N SER A 398 12.23 -29.71 -14.36
CA SER A 398 11.01 -28.92 -14.56
C SER A 398 11.31 -27.58 -15.20
N THR A 399 12.42 -26.95 -14.82
CA THR A 399 12.77 -25.60 -15.26
C THR A 399 13.64 -25.58 -16.52
N PHE A 400 14.35 -26.66 -16.84
CA PHE A 400 15.28 -26.67 -17.97
C PHE A 400 14.67 -26.30 -19.33
N PRO A 401 13.47 -26.79 -19.73
CA PRO A 401 12.86 -26.39 -21.00
C PRO A 401 12.64 -24.87 -21.11
N LEU A 402 12.33 -24.19 -20.00
CA LEU A 402 12.15 -22.74 -19.94
C LEU A 402 13.48 -22.01 -20.11
N ILE A 403 14.52 -22.46 -19.39
CA ILE A 403 15.87 -21.90 -19.48
C ILE A 403 16.46 -22.10 -20.89
N TRP A 404 16.23 -23.28 -21.49
CA TRP A 404 16.66 -23.60 -22.84
C TRP A 404 16.09 -22.65 -23.90
N LEU A 405 14.86 -22.18 -23.70
CA LEU A 405 14.19 -21.20 -24.55
C LEU A 405 14.70 -19.77 -24.27
N ALA A 406 14.97 -19.44 -23.01
CA ALA A 406 15.42 -18.12 -22.59
C ALA A 406 16.86 -17.81 -23.04
N PHE A 407 17.73 -18.80 -23.15
CA PHE A 407 19.15 -18.63 -23.49
C PHE A 407 19.55 -19.27 -24.83
N PRO A 408 19.00 -18.84 -25.98
CA PRO A 408 19.35 -19.41 -27.28
C PRO A 408 20.79 -19.11 -27.71
N GLY A 409 21.40 -18.05 -27.16
CA GLY A 409 22.76 -17.61 -27.48
C GLY A 409 23.87 -18.38 -26.75
N LEU A 410 23.53 -19.20 -25.76
CA LEU A 410 24.51 -20.03 -25.04
C LEU A 410 24.63 -21.41 -25.70
N SER A 411 25.85 -21.91 -25.84
CA SER A 411 26.14 -23.21 -26.47
C SER A 411 25.58 -24.39 -25.68
N ASP A 412 25.42 -24.23 -24.36
CA ASP A 412 24.86 -25.19 -23.42
C ASP A 412 23.39 -24.94 -23.07
N ARG A 413 22.80 -23.88 -23.66
CA ARG A 413 21.42 -23.45 -23.42
C ARG A 413 21.10 -23.20 -21.93
N GLY A 414 22.12 -22.88 -21.13
CA GLY A 414 21.99 -22.56 -19.70
C GLY A 414 21.69 -23.76 -18.79
N TYR A 415 21.90 -25.01 -19.23
CA TYR A 415 21.63 -26.21 -18.40
C TYR A 415 22.25 -26.17 -16.99
N PRO A 416 23.51 -25.72 -16.78
CA PRO A 416 24.10 -25.66 -15.45
C PRO A 416 23.32 -24.79 -14.45
N MET A 417 22.58 -23.80 -14.94
CA MET A 417 21.76 -22.90 -14.11
C MET A 417 20.38 -23.46 -13.79
N ALA A 418 19.95 -24.57 -14.42
CA ALA A 418 18.57 -25.04 -14.34
C ALA A 418 18.12 -25.37 -12.91
N LYS A 419 18.97 -26.01 -12.09
CA LYS A 419 18.64 -26.33 -10.68
C LYS A 419 18.49 -25.08 -9.82
N ALA A 420 19.40 -24.10 -9.99
CA ALA A 420 19.36 -22.83 -9.27
C ALA A 420 18.13 -21.99 -9.69
N ALA A 421 17.85 -21.94 -11.00
CA ALA A 421 16.65 -21.29 -11.52
C ALA A 421 15.37 -21.97 -11.02
N GLY A 422 15.33 -23.31 -10.92
CA GLY A 422 14.18 -24.03 -10.40
C GLY A 422 13.92 -23.75 -8.91
N LEU A 423 14.97 -23.59 -8.10
CA LEU A 423 14.82 -23.12 -6.72
C LEU A 423 14.23 -21.71 -6.65
N LEU A 424 14.72 -20.78 -7.47
CA LEU A 424 14.23 -19.41 -7.52
C LEU A 424 12.77 -19.33 -8.02
N LEU A 425 12.44 -20.07 -9.07
CA LEU A 425 11.09 -20.09 -9.65
C LEU A 425 10.06 -20.80 -8.76
N LEU A 426 10.51 -21.67 -7.84
CA LEU A 426 9.65 -22.19 -6.79
C LEU A 426 9.51 -21.19 -5.64
N SER A 427 10.62 -20.65 -5.13
CA SER A 427 10.61 -19.83 -3.91
C SER A 427 10.00 -18.45 -4.13
N TYR A 428 10.27 -17.80 -5.27
CA TYR A 428 9.84 -16.42 -5.51
C TYR A 428 8.32 -16.26 -5.61
N PRO A 429 7.57 -17.09 -6.39
CA PRO A 429 6.11 -16.99 -6.42
C PRO A 429 5.45 -17.32 -5.08
N VAL A 430 6.00 -18.28 -4.34
CA VAL A 430 5.51 -18.65 -2.99
C VAL A 430 5.73 -17.50 -2.00
N TRP A 431 6.93 -16.91 -2.00
CA TRP A 431 7.25 -15.72 -1.19
C TRP A 431 6.38 -14.52 -1.56
N LEU A 432 6.16 -14.29 -2.86
CA LEU A 432 5.31 -13.20 -3.34
C LEU A 432 3.86 -13.40 -2.90
N ALA A 433 3.33 -14.63 -3.02
CA ALA A 433 2.01 -14.97 -2.51
C ALA A 433 1.88 -14.68 -1.00
N GLY A 434 2.87 -15.14 -0.21
CA GLY A 434 2.96 -14.86 1.22
C GLY A 434 3.04 -13.37 1.57
N SER A 435 3.74 -12.58 0.76
CA SER A 435 3.88 -11.13 0.91
C SER A 435 2.62 -10.36 0.51
N LEU A 436 1.80 -10.94 -0.37
CA LEU A 436 0.48 -10.41 -0.75
C LEU A 436 -0.62 -10.85 0.22
N GLY A 437 -0.28 -11.52 1.33
CA GLY A 437 -1.22 -11.96 2.37
C GLY A 437 -1.89 -13.31 2.11
N VAL A 438 -1.47 -14.05 1.07
CA VAL A 438 -1.93 -15.42 0.85
C VAL A 438 -1.20 -16.36 1.79
N SER A 439 -1.92 -17.19 2.54
CA SER A 439 -1.31 -18.13 3.49
C SER A 439 -0.43 -19.15 2.79
N VAL A 440 0.87 -19.13 3.04
CA VAL A 440 1.84 -20.09 2.52
C VAL A 440 1.69 -21.43 3.24
N ASP A 441 1.19 -22.42 2.52
CA ASP A 441 1.06 -23.79 2.99
C ASP A 441 1.67 -24.79 1.99
N ARG A 442 1.59 -26.08 2.33
CA ARG A 442 2.09 -27.16 1.46
C ARG A 442 1.34 -27.22 0.12
N LEU A 443 0.07 -26.80 0.08
CA LEU A 443 -0.76 -26.83 -1.12
C LEU A 443 -0.25 -25.80 -2.13
N ILE A 444 0.02 -24.56 -1.70
CA ILE A 444 0.57 -23.52 -2.58
C ILE A 444 1.96 -23.90 -3.09
N ILE A 445 2.83 -24.43 -2.24
CA ILE A 445 4.16 -24.89 -2.68
C ILE A 445 4.02 -26.02 -3.72
N ALA A 446 3.14 -27.00 -3.47
CA ALA A 446 2.88 -28.09 -4.41
C ALA A 446 2.23 -27.60 -5.72
N ALA A 447 1.32 -26.64 -5.65
CA ALA A 447 0.66 -26.04 -6.82
C ALA A 447 1.65 -25.23 -7.66
N THR A 448 2.55 -24.45 -7.04
CA THR A 448 3.63 -23.74 -7.74
C THR A 448 4.57 -24.73 -8.42
N LEU A 449 4.98 -25.80 -7.73
CA LEU A 449 5.81 -26.85 -8.31
C LEU A 449 5.11 -27.54 -9.50
N ALA A 450 3.82 -27.87 -9.35
CA ALA A 450 3.03 -28.50 -10.41
C ALA A 450 2.86 -27.57 -11.63
N GLY A 451 2.59 -26.29 -11.42
CA GLY A 451 2.53 -25.29 -12.48
C GLY A 451 3.86 -25.10 -13.20
N MET A 452 4.97 -25.11 -12.45
CA MET A 452 6.32 -25.08 -13.01
C MET A 452 6.63 -26.33 -13.84
N ALA A 453 6.28 -27.52 -13.35
CA ALA A 453 6.45 -28.77 -14.10
C ALA A 453 5.57 -28.81 -15.36
N ALA A 454 4.31 -28.37 -15.27
CA ALA A 454 3.38 -28.31 -16.39
C ALA A 454 3.85 -27.34 -17.49
N THR A 455 4.28 -26.14 -17.10
CA THR A 455 4.83 -25.15 -18.05
C THR A 455 6.12 -25.64 -18.71
N GLY A 456 7.04 -26.24 -17.94
CA GLY A 456 8.23 -26.89 -18.49
C GLY A 456 7.89 -28.01 -19.49
N ALA A 457 6.94 -28.88 -19.13
CA ALA A 457 6.48 -29.97 -19.99
C ALA A 457 5.82 -29.47 -21.28
N LEU A 458 4.98 -28.43 -21.20
CA LEU A 458 4.35 -27.80 -22.35
C LEU A 458 5.38 -27.22 -23.32
N VAL A 459 6.39 -26.50 -22.79
CA VAL A 459 7.48 -25.95 -23.60
C VAL A 459 8.32 -27.04 -24.26
N ALA A 460 8.64 -28.10 -23.51
CA ALA A 460 9.35 -29.26 -24.04
C ALA A 460 8.53 -29.98 -25.13
N TRP A 461 7.22 -30.11 -24.95
CA TRP A 461 6.32 -30.77 -25.90
C TRP A 461 6.17 -29.97 -27.20
N HIS A 462 5.94 -28.66 -27.11
CA HIS A 462 5.84 -27.79 -28.29
C HIS A 462 7.15 -27.80 -29.10
N ASN A 463 8.29 -27.87 -28.42
CA ASN A 463 9.62 -27.90 -29.03
C ASN A 463 10.22 -29.31 -29.16
N ARG A 464 9.42 -30.38 -29.06
CA ARG A 464 9.91 -31.77 -28.90
C ARG A 464 10.96 -32.22 -29.91
N ARG A 465 10.85 -31.75 -31.17
CA ARG A 465 11.78 -32.12 -32.26
C ARG A 465 13.15 -31.47 -32.10
N THR A 466 13.19 -30.18 -31.77
CA THR A 466 14.42 -29.41 -31.61
C THR A 466 15.06 -29.69 -30.26
N PHE A 467 14.26 -29.69 -29.19
CA PHE A 467 14.68 -30.00 -27.84
C PHE A 467 15.20 -31.45 -27.72
N GLY A 468 14.48 -32.43 -28.24
CA GLY A 468 14.92 -33.84 -28.23
C GLY A 468 16.14 -34.11 -29.10
N ARG A 469 16.43 -33.27 -30.09
CA ARG A 469 17.68 -33.32 -30.86
C ARG A 469 18.84 -32.78 -30.04
N PHE A 470 18.66 -31.61 -29.43
CA PHE A 470 19.64 -31.01 -28.52
C PHE A 470 20.05 -31.99 -27.41
N LEU A 471 19.08 -32.63 -26.75
CA LEU A 471 19.35 -33.62 -25.71
C LEU A 471 20.20 -34.79 -26.23
N ARG A 472 19.91 -35.31 -27.43
CA ARG A 472 20.66 -36.42 -28.04
C ARG A 472 22.05 -36.01 -28.52
N GLU A 473 22.23 -34.78 -29.01
CA GLU A 473 23.53 -34.28 -29.46
C GLU A 473 24.45 -33.93 -28.28
N ARG A 474 23.88 -33.46 -27.16
CA ARG A 474 24.63 -32.93 -26.01
C ARG A 474 24.56 -33.80 -24.76
N TRP A 475 24.00 -35.01 -24.81
CA TRP A 475 23.80 -35.85 -23.60
C TRP A 475 25.07 -36.07 -22.77
N ARG A 476 26.23 -36.21 -23.42
CA ARG A 476 27.53 -36.37 -22.73
C ARG A 476 27.88 -35.13 -21.92
N TYR A 477 27.64 -33.94 -22.47
CA TYR A 477 27.85 -32.68 -21.77
C TYR A 477 26.87 -32.53 -20.60
N LEU A 478 25.59 -32.84 -20.80
CA LEU A 478 24.59 -32.80 -19.73
C LEU A 478 24.98 -33.75 -18.59
N LEU A 479 25.42 -34.97 -18.92
CA LEU A 479 25.91 -35.95 -17.95
C LEU A 479 27.15 -35.43 -17.22
N SER A 480 28.11 -34.80 -17.89
CA SER A 480 29.27 -34.19 -17.24
C SER A 480 28.86 -33.10 -16.24
N VAL A 481 27.86 -32.27 -16.56
CA VAL A 481 27.31 -31.26 -15.65
C VAL A 481 26.63 -31.92 -14.44
N GLU A 482 25.89 -33.00 -14.63
CA GLU A 482 25.27 -33.76 -13.53
C GLU A 482 26.30 -34.43 -12.63
N ILE A 483 27.33 -35.05 -13.19
CA ILE A 483 28.46 -35.63 -12.44
C ILE A 483 29.16 -34.53 -11.64
N LEU A 484 29.47 -33.39 -12.27
CA LEU A 484 30.11 -32.27 -11.60
C LEU A 484 29.24 -31.75 -10.44
N THR A 485 27.93 -31.61 -10.66
CA THR A 485 26.97 -31.23 -9.62
C THR A 485 26.97 -32.23 -8.47
N ALA A 486 26.98 -33.53 -8.76
CA ALA A 486 27.01 -34.59 -7.76
C ALA A 486 28.32 -34.56 -6.95
N VAL A 487 29.46 -34.39 -7.62
CA VAL A 487 30.78 -34.28 -6.97
C VAL A 487 30.81 -33.08 -6.03
N PHE A 488 30.38 -31.90 -6.48
CA PHE A 488 30.31 -30.72 -5.61
C PHE A 488 29.31 -30.89 -4.46
N PHE A 489 28.15 -31.50 -4.73
CA PHE A 489 27.17 -31.80 -3.69
C PHE A 489 27.75 -32.70 -2.60
N VAL A 490 28.42 -33.79 -2.98
CA VAL A 490 29.09 -34.71 -2.03
C VAL A 490 30.24 -34.01 -1.31
N ALA A 491 31.06 -33.22 -2.01
CA ALA A 491 32.16 -32.48 -1.39
C ALA A 491 31.65 -31.50 -0.31
N PHE A 492 30.62 -30.71 -0.61
CA PHE A 492 30.00 -29.80 0.36
C PHE A 492 29.27 -30.54 1.49
N LEU A 493 28.65 -31.68 1.19
CA LEU A 493 28.07 -32.55 2.21
C LEU A 493 29.14 -33.03 3.19
N LEU A 494 30.29 -33.51 2.70
CA LEU A 494 31.41 -33.94 3.55
C LEU A 494 31.96 -32.79 4.40
N ILE A 495 32.08 -31.58 3.83
CA ILE A 495 32.45 -30.38 4.59
C ILE A 495 31.45 -30.13 5.72
N ARG A 496 30.14 -30.20 5.44
CA ARG A 496 29.11 -29.97 6.46
C ARG A 496 29.06 -31.08 7.50
N MET A 497 29.34 -32.33 7.12
CA MET A 497 29.46 -33.46 8.04
C MET A 497 30.67 -33.33 8.97
N ALA A 498 31.78 -32.75 8.49
CA ALA A 498 32.98 -32.52 9.29
C ALA A 498 32.80 -31.40 10.34
N ASN A 499 31.85 -30.49 10.12
CA ASN A 499 31.50 -29.43 11.07
C ASN A 499 29.97 -29.33 11.19
N PRO A 500 29.32 -30.26 11.90
CA PRO A 500 27.86 -30.30 12.00
C PRO A 500 27.32 -29.20 12.94
N ASP A 501 28.16 -28.69 13.84
CA ASP A 501 27.71 -27.79 14.91
C ASP A 501 27.11 -26.48 14.39
N LEU A 502 25.98 -26.15 15.02
CA LEU A 502 25.25 -24.89 14.83
C LEU A 502 25.74 -23.80 15.79
N TRP A 503 26.54 -24.15 16.81
CA TRP A 503 27.01 -23.21 17.83
C TRP A 503 28.47 -23.48 18.18
N HIS A 504 29.25 -22.41 18.39
CA HIS A 504 30.63 -22.47 18.86
C HIS A 504 30.95 -21.22 19.69
N PRO A 505 31.55 -21.32 20.89
CA PRO A 505 31.74 -20.18 21.80
C PRO A 505 32.43 -18.96 21.17
N PHE A 506 33.42 -19.19 20.29
CA PHE A 506 34.22 -18.12 19.67
C PHE A 506 33.90 -17.84 18.19
N ARG A 507 33.05 -18.65 17.56
CA ARG A 507 32.80 -18.61 16.08
C ARG A 507 31.31 -18.75 15.70
N GLY A 508 30.43 -18.86 16.68
CA GLY A 508 29.02 -19.19 16.48
C GLY A 508 28.05 -18.05 16.77
N GLY A 509 28.52 -16.83 17.04
CA GLY A 509 27.70 -15.74 17.58
C GLY A 509 26.36 -15.53 16.87
N GLU A 510 26.36 -15.45 15.54
CA GLU A 510 25.15 -15.15 14.75
C GLU A 510 24.31 -16.39 14.38
N LYS A 511 24.86 -17.61 14.46
CA LYS A 511 24.18 -18.83 13.97
C LYS A 511 22.85 -19.16 14.68
N PRO A 512 22.69 -18.98 16.00
CA PRO A 512 21.40 -19.18 16.66
C PRO A 512 20.35 -18.18 16.18
N MET A 513 20.75 -16.94 15.91
CA MET A 513 19.88 -15.92 15.35
C MET A 513 19.46 -16.28 13.92
N ASP A 514 20.40 -16.71 13.08
CA ASP A 514 20.09 -17.16 11.71
C ASP A 514 19.10 -18.34 11.72
N LEU A 515 19.28 -19.29 12.65
CA LEU A 515 18.37 -20.42 12.80
C LEU A 515 16.99 -19.98 13.30
N ALA A 516 16.95 -19.02 14.23
CA ALA A 516 15.70 -18.43 14.71
C ALA A 516 14.94 -17.74 13.57
N TYR A 517 15.63 -16.98 12.71
CA TYR A 517 15.02 -16.36 11.53
C TYR A 517 14.56 -17.40 10.51
N LEU A 518 15.40 -18.40 10.21
CA LEU A 518 15.04 -19.47 9.27
C LEU A 518 13.79 -20.23 9.75
N THR A 519 13.73 -20.58 11.03
CA THR A 519 12.58 -21.29 11.60
C THR A 519 11.32 -20.42 11.64
N ALA A 520 11.46 -19.13 11.97
CA ALA A 520 10.35 -18.18 11.90
C ALA A 520 9.81 -18.02 10.47
N VAL A 521 10.68 -17.88 9.48
CA VAL A 521 10.31 -17.82 8.05
C VAL A 521 9.59 -19.10 7.62
N LEU A 522 10.14 -20.28 7.93
CA LEU A 522 9.56 -21.56 7.52
C LEU A 522 8.22 -21.86 8.17
N LYS A 523 7.97 -21.36 9.38
CA LYS A 523 6.69 -21.51 10.09
C LYS A 523 5.67 -20.42 9.69
N SER A 524 6.11 -19.29 9.15
CA SER A 524 5.22 -18.16 8.93
C SER A 524 4.22 -18.42 7.79
N ALA A 525 2.94 -18.21 8.07
CA ALA A 525 1.88 -18.33 7.08
C ALA A 525 1.88 -17.15 6.10
N THR A 526 2.24 -15.95 6.55
CA THR A 526 2.30 -14.75 5.70
C THR A 526 3.56 -13.96 6.01
N PHE A 527 3.99 -13.09 5.09
CA PHE A 527 5.13 -12.19 5.31
C PHE A 527 4.67 -10.78 5.70
N PRO A 528 5.44 -10.02 6.50
CA PRO A 528 6.72 -10.40 7.12
C PRO A 528 6.57 -11.50 8.20
N PRO A 529 7.61 -12.32 8.45
CA PRO A 529 7.56 -13.40 9.43
C PRO A 529 7.41 -12.88 10.86
N TYR A 530 6.87 -13.70 11.76
CA TYR A 530 6.76 -13.33 13.18
C TYR A 530 8.15 -13.19 13.84
N ASP A 531 8.24 -12.32 14.85
CA ASP A 531 9.45 -12.13 15.65
C ASP A 531 9.77 -13.39 16.48
N PRO A 532 10.97 -13.99 16.33
CA PRO A 532 11.31 -15.25 16.99
C PRO A 532 11.59 -15.10 18.49
N TRP A 533 11.71 -13.87 19.02
CA TRP A 533 11.93 -13.57 20.43
C TRP A 533 10.64 -13.39 21.22
N PHE A 534 9.50 -13.79 20.65
CA PHE A 534 8.19 -13.78 21.28
C PHE A 534 7.72 -12.37 21.69
N ALA A 535 8.29 -11.31 21.09
CA ALA A 535 7.88 -9.93 21.35
C ALA A 535 6.46 -9.62 20.81
N GLY A 536 5.83 -10.54 20.06
CA GLY A 536 4.54 -10.32 19.41
C GLY A 536 4.63 -9.53 18.11
N GLY A 537 5.85 -9.17 17.70
CA GLY A 537 6.16 -8.43 16.49
C GLY A 537 6.43 -9.26 15.26
N TYR A 538 6.99 -8.60 14.25
CA TYR A 538 7.52 -9.23 13.05
C TYR A 538 9.02 -8.95 12.91
N ILE A 539 9.71 -9.81 12.17
CA ILE A 539 11.12 -9.60 11.82
C ILE A 539 11.21 -8.40 10.88
N ASN A 540 11.85 -7.32 11.34
CA ASN A 540 12.14 -6.11 10.56
C ASN A 540 13.59 -6.05 10.04
N TYR A 541 14.32 -7.16 10.14
CA TYR A 541 15.59 -7.34 9.45
C TYR A 541 15.31 -7.54 7.96
N TYR A 542 15.98 -6.75 7.11
CA TYR A 542 15.87 -6.61 5.65
C TYR A 542 14.89 -5.56 5.12
#